data_AF-A0A2T6KTR9-F1
#
_entry.id   AF-A0A2T6KTR9-F1
#
_cell.length_a   1.000
_cell.length_b   1.000
_cell.length_c   1.000
_cell.angle_alpha   90.00
_cell.angle_beta   90.00
_cell.angle_gamma   90.00
#
_symmetry.space_group_name_H-M   'P 1'
#
loop_
_entity.id
_entity.type
_entity.pdbx_description
1 polymer ?
#
loop_
_entity_poly.entity_id
_entity_poly.type
_entity_poly.pdbx_seq_one_letter_code
_entity_poly.pdbx_strand_id
1 'polypeptide(L)'
;MPAMNFVQAMAVDRWHALTLGIPGMSAGADASRLRAARRVQEEYLDFREALYARSFGSVDPDPGPPFCLPRLIRAKGNIQRVLDAPDFAGQVLENMGRGPREEARSDEDGDRWVSVRPTIYDYRAAAREAAQIRAELEIRGLIPRRTPGQAVIFGFTPAYPQHPKPSHLPGIEPPF
;
A
#
# COMPACT_ATOMS: atom_id res chain seq x y z
N MET A 1 23.33 7.60 5.97
CA MET A 1 22.47 8.16 4.91
C MET A 1 21.29 8.86 5.56
N PRO A 2 20.81 10.00 5.04
CA PRO A 2 19.61 10.64 5.56
C PRO A 2 18.38 9.75 5.32
N ALA A 3 17.37 9.88 6.19
CA ALA A 3 16.09 9.22 5.99
C ALA A 3 15.41 9.72 4.71
N MET A 4 14.70 8.84 4.02
CA MET A 4 13.99 9.18 2.78
C MET A 4 12.86 10.18 3.02
N ASN A 5 12.64 11.05 2.04
CA ASN A 5 11.44 11.90 1.95
C ASN A 5 10.32 11.21 1.14
N PHE A 6 9.15 11.84 1.06
CA PHE A 6 7.99 11.30 0.33
C PHE A 6 8.29 11.00 -1.14
N VAL A 7 8.88 11.94 -1.87
CA VAL A 7 9.18 11.77 -3.31
C VAL A 7 10.12 10.58 -3.54
N GLN A 8 11.14 10.44 -2.70
CA GLN A 8 12.07 9.31 -2.74
C GLN A 8 11.36 8.00 -2.40
N ALA A 9 10.53 7.97 -1.36
CA ALA A 9 9.79 6.79 -0.94
C ALA A 9 8.79 6.30 -2.01
N MET A 10 8.25 7.19 -2.84
CA MET A 10 7.39 6.85 -3.97
C MET A 10 8.15 6.30 -5.19
N ALA A 11 9.42 6.67 -5.36
CA ALA A 11 10.21 6.36 -6.55
C ALA A 11 11.06 5.09 -6.43
N VAL A 12 11.23 4.55 -5.22
CA VAL A 12 12.05 3.35 -4.96
C VAL A 12 11.22 2.08 -5.00
N ASP A 13 11.90 0.93 -5.05
CA ASP A 13 11.23 -0.37 -4.94
C ASP A 13 10.60 -0.57 -3.53
N ARG A 14 9.70 -1.55 -3.44
CA ARG A 14 8.87 -1.79 -2.24
C ARG A 14 9.69 -2.07 -0.98
N TRP A 15 10.78 -2.82 -1.10
CA TRP A 15 11.60 -3.13 0.06
C TRP A 15 12.41 -1.91 0.51
N HIS A 16 12.94 -1.07 -0.40
CA HIS A 16 13.58 0.18 0.00
C HIS A 16 12.56 1.12 0.65
N ALA A 17 11.35 1.24 0.10
CA ALA A 17 10.27 2.05 0.65
C ALA A 17 9.92 1.64 2.10
N LEU A 18 9.89 0.34 2.41
CA LEU A 18 9.68 -0.17 3.76
C LEU A 18 10.78 0.25 4.77
N THR A 19 12.00 0.47 4.28
CA THR A 19 13.13 0.85 5.15
C THR A 19 13.24 2.36 5.37
N LEU A 20 12.69 3.17 4.46
CA LEU A 20 12.89 4.62 4.41
C LEU A 20 14.37 5.04 4.51
N GLY A 21 15.27 4.19 4.00
CA GLY A 21 16.73 4.43 4.02
C GLY A 21 17.39 4.18 5.38
N ILE A 22 16.68 3.63 6.36
CA ILE A 22 17.19 3.39 7.71
C ILE A 22 17.51 1.90 7.90
N PRO A 23 18.80 1.53 7.96
CA PRO A 23 19.21 0.14 8.09
C PRO A 23 19.10 -0.38 9.53
N GLY A 24 19.17 -1.70 9.67
CA GLY A 24 19.26 -2.41 10.94
C GLY A 24 17.92 -2.80 11.56
N MET A 25 17.98 -3.71 12.54
CA MET A 25 16.82 -4.35 13.19
C MET A 25 16.62 -3.92 14.65
N SER A 26 17.44 -3.01 15.16
CA SER A 26 17.40 -2.61 16.57
C SER A 26 16.16 -1.77 16.89
N ALA A 27 15.78 -1.71 18.17
CA ALA A 27 14.73 -0.79 18.62
C ALA A 27 15.04 0.68 18.28
N GLY A 28 16.32 1.06 18.25
CA GLY A 28 16.74 2.39 17.80
C GLY A 28 16.51 2.63 16.30
N ALA A 29 16.75 1.59 15.47
CA ALA A 29 16.44 1.64 14.05
C ALA A 29 14.92 1.70 13.81
N ASP A 30 14.13 0.92 14.55
CA ASP A 30 12.66 0.95 14.50
C ASP A 30 12.12 2.34 14.86
N ALA A 31 12.60 2.93 15.96
CA ALA A 31 12.21 4.28 16.37
C ALA A 31 12.61 5.35 15.33
N SER A 32 13.75 5.19 14.69
CA SER A 32 14.21 6.08 13.62
C SER A 32 13.32 5.94 12.38
N ARG A 33 12.98 4.70 11.98
CA ARG A 33 12.03 4.41 10.91
C ARG A 33 10.66 4.99 11.21
N LEU A 34 10.18 4.90 12.44
CA LEU A 34 8.90 5.49 12.84
C LEU A 34 8.90 7.03 12.69
N ARG A 35 9.98 7.70 13.11
CA ARG A 35 10.12 9.15 12.92
C ARG A 35 10.12 9.53 11.44
N ALA A 36 10.90 8.81 10.63
CA ALA A 36 10.92 9.01 9.18
C ALA A 36 9.55 8.76 8.55
N ALA A 37 8.86 7.70 8.95
CA ALA A 37 7.54 7.35 8.43
C ALA A 37 6.49 8.43 8.74
N ARG A 38 6.50 9.00 9.95
CA ARG A 38 5.61 10.11 10.30
C ARG A 38 5.87 11.35 9.47
N ARG A 39 7.15 11.72 9.30
CA ARG A 39 7.53 12.83 8.44
C ARG A 39 7.07 12.60 6.99
N VAL A 40 7.30 11.41 6.45
CA VAL A 40 6.87 11.05 5.09
C VAL A 40 5.34 11.07 4.98
N GLN A 41 4.63 10.70 6.04
CA GLN A 41 3.16 10.79 6.08
C GLN A 41 2.68 12.24 6.05
N GLU A 42 3.31 13.14 6.81
CA GLU A 42 3.01 14.58 6.77
C GLU A 42 3.24 15.13 5.35
N GLU A 43 4.41 14.85 4.76
CA GLU A 43 4.73 15.27 3.38
C GLU A 43 3.73 14.71 2.34
N TYR A 44 3.26 13.47 2.52
CA TYR A 44 2.20 12.89 1.68
C TYR A 44 0.85 13.59 1.85
N LEU A 45 0.47 13.92 3.09
CA LEU A 45 -0.80 14.60 3.35
C LEU A 45 -0.80 16.02 2.76
N ASP A 46 0.30 16.76 2.90
CA ASP A 46 0.48 18.08 2.27
C ASP A 46 0.41 17.98 0.74
N PHE A 47 1.09 16.98 0.16
CA PHE A 47 1.02 16.71 -1.28
C PHE A 47 -0.42 16.39 -1.72
N ARG A 48 -1.13 15.56 -0.96
CA ARG A 48 -2.50 15.15 -1.24
C ARG A 48 -3.46 16.33 -1.18
N GLU A 49 -3.35 17.19 -0.16
CA GLU A 49 -4.16 18.39 -0.04
C GLU A 49 -3.94 19.33 -1.23
N ALA A 50 -2.68 19.61 -1.58
CA ALA A 50 -2.34 20.40 -2.76
C ALA A 50 -2.86 19.77 -4.07
N LEU A 51 -2.91 18.44 -4.15
CA LEU A 51 -3.42 17.70 -5.30
C LEU A 51 -4.94 17.80 -5.44
N TYR A 52 -5.70 17.69 -4.35
CA TYR A 52 -7.14 17.91 -4.38
C TYR A 52 -7.51 19.37 -4.63
N ALA A 53 -6.74 20.32 -4.10
CA ALA A 53 -6.99 21.75 -4.33
C ALA A 53 -6.85 22.16 -5.80
N ARG A 54 -6.06 21.43 -6.60
CA ARG A 54 -5.83 21.70 -8.03
C ARG A 54 -6.59 20.77 -8.97
N SER A 55 -7.25 19.74 -8.45
CA SER A 55 -7.95 18.76 -9.29
C SER A 55 -9.31 19.28 -9.74
N PHE A 56 -9.59 19.13 -11.03
CA PHE A 56 -10.91 19.37 -11.62
C PHE A 56 -11.37 18.07 -12.30
N GLY A 57 -12.59 17.60 -12.01
CA GLY A 57 -13.15 16.38 -12.60
C GLY A 57 -13.69 15.38 -11.57
N SER A 58 -14.11 14.21 -12.05
CA SER A 58 -14.77 13.15 -11.27
C SER A 58 -13.86 11.98 -10.87
N VAL A 59 -12.58 12.01 -11.28
CA VAL A 59 -11.59 10.96 -10.97
C VAL A 59 -10.85 11.34 -9.69
N ASP A 60 -10.73 10.39 -8.76
CA ASP A 60 -9.90 10.56 -7.57
C ASP A 60 -8.44 10.76 -7.97
N PRO A 61 -7.84 11.93 -7.71
CA PRO A 61 -6.48 12.23 -8.15
C PRO A 61 -5.42 11.59 -7.25
N ASP A 62 -5.77 11.04 -6.08
CA ASP A 62 -4.80 10.57 -5.08
C ASP A 62 -4.07 9.28 -5.53
N PRO A 63 -2.74 9.31 -5.73
CA PRO A 63 -1.97 8.11 -6.08
C PRO A 63 -1.80 7.14 -4.89
N GLY A 64 -2.27 7.51 -3.70
CA GLY A 64 -2.08 6.77 -2.46
C GLY A 64 -0.71 7.03 -1.81
N PRO A 65 -0.54 6.62 -0.54
CA PRO A 65 0.71 6.80 0.19
C PRO A 65 1.81 5.86 -0.32
N PRO A 66 3.09 6.13 0.03
CA PRO A 66 4.19 5.20 -0.19
C PRO A 66 3.90 3.81 0.35
N PHE A 67 4.49 2.80 -0.30
CA PHE A 67 4.21 1.39 -0.02
C PHE A 67 4.28 1.06 1.48
N CYS A 68 3.18 0.49 2.01
CA CYS A 68 3.03 0.10 3.41
C CYS A 68 3.24 1.21 4.45
N LEU A 69 3.29 2.50 4.09
CA LEU A 69 3.59 3.57 5.04
C LEU A 69 2.66 3.60 6.27
N PRO A 70 1.33 3.53 6.14
CA PRO A 70 0.44 3.51 7.31
C PRO A 70 0.69 2.29 8.21
N ARG A 71 1.01 1.14 7.61
CA ARG A 71 1.28 -0.11 8.31
C ARG A 71 2.62 -0.06 9.04
N LEU A 72 3.64 0.53 8.42
CA LEU A 72 4.94 0.76 9.04
C LEU A 72 4.80 1.63 10.31
N ILE A 73 3.96 2.67 10.25
CA ILE A 73 3.65 3.52 11.41
C ILE A 73 2.93 2.73 12.51
N ARG A 74 1.89 1.94 12.16
CA ARG A 74 1.17 1.07 13.12
C ARG A 74 2.10 0.04 13.75
N ALA A 75 3.04 -0.50 12.99
CA ALA A 75 4.08 -1.42 13.46
C ALA A 75 5.18 -0.72 14.27
N LYS A 76 5.08 0.59 14.52
CA LYS A 76 6.08 1.41 15.23
C LYS A 76 7.45 1.37 14.56
N GLY A 77 7.46 1.35 13.23
CA GLY A 77 8.64 1.25 12.40
C GLY A 77 9.14 -0.17 12.20
N ASN A 78 8.68 -1.18 12.95
CA ASN A 78 9.21 -2.55 12.91
C ASN A 78 8.83 -3.28 11.60
N ILE A 79 9.80 -3.55 10.74
CA ILE A 79 9.60 -4.18 9.42
C ILE A 79 9.09 -5.62 9.56
N GLN A 80 9.64 -6.40 10.50
CA GLN A 80 9.21 -7.79 10.71
C GLN A 80 7.71 -7.88 11.01
N ARG A 81 7.19 -6.99 11.88
CA ARG A 81 5.75 -6.91 12.19
C ARG A 81 4.90 -6.52 10.98
N VAL A 82 5.42 -5.70 10.07
CA VAL A 82 4.73 -5.38 8.80
C VAL A 82 4.60 -6.64 7.94
N LEU A 83 5.68 -7.42 7.81
CA LEU A 83 5.72 -8.62 6.98
C LEU A 83 4.97 -9.81 7.57
N ASP A 84 4.91 -9.91 8.90
CA ASP A 84 4.21 -11.00 9.60
C ASP A 84 2.70 -10.76 9.71
N ALA A 85 2.24 -9.58 9.33
CA ALA A 85 0.82 -9.29 9.32
C ALA A 85 0.11 -10.17 8.27
N PRO A 86 -1.02 -10.81 8.62
CA PRO A 86 -1.64 -11.84 7.80
C PRO A 86 -2.06 -11.32 6.42
N ASP A 87 -2.45 -10.06 6.32
CA ASP A 87 -2.92 -9.38 5.12
C ASP A 87 -1.82 -8.63 4.34
N PHE A 88 -0.53 -8.85 4.66
CA PHE A 88 0.58 -8.20 3.95
C PHE A 88 0.56 -8.46 2.44
N ALA A 89 0.23 -9.69 2.01
CA ALA A 89 0.09 -10.00 0.59
C ALA A 89 -1.10 -9.29 -0.07
N GLY A 90 -2.18 -9.04 0.67
CA GLY A 90 -3.28 -8.17 0.23
C GLY A 90 -2.82 -6.74 -0.02
N GLN A 91 -1.98 -6.21 0.86
CA GLN A 91 -1.39 -4.87 0.69
C GLN A 91 -0.48 -4.80 -0.55
N VAL A 92 0.30 -5.85 -0.81
CA VAL A 92 1.11 -5.96 -2.03
C VAL A 92 0.22 -6.00 -3.26
N LEU A 93 -0.87 -6.78 -3.23
CA LEU A 93 -1.84 -6.88 -4.31
C LEU A 93 -2.47 -5.52 -4.67
N GLU A 94 -2.91 -4.76 -3.65
CA GLU A 94 -3.45 -3.42 -3.81
C GLU A 94 -2.40 -2.47 -4.43
N ASN A 95 -1.18 -2.45 -3.89
CA ASN A 95 -0.11 -1.60 -4.40
C ASN A 95 0.36 -1.98 -5.82
N MET A 96 0.13 -3.21 -6.27
CA MET A 96 0.35 -3.63 -7.66
C MET A 96 -0.76 -3.14 -8.61
N GLY A 97 -1.78 -2.44 -8.12
CA GLY A 97 -2.96 -2.06 -8.90
C GLY A 97 -3.86 -3.24 -9.25
N ARG A 98 -3.76 -4.34 -8.49
CA ARG A 98 -4.47 -5.61 -8.75
C ARG A 98 -5.40 -6.02 -7.62
N GLY A 99 -5.60 -5.14 -6.63
CA GLY A 99 -6.61 -5.32 -5.60
C GLY A 99 -8.02 -5.26 -6.19
N PRO A 100 -9.04 -5.65 -5.40
CA PRO A 100 -10.42 -5.33 -5.73
C PRO A 100 -10.52 -3.83 -6.01
N ARG A 101 -11.33 -3.42 -6.97
CA ARG A 101 -11.59 -2.00 -7.26
C ARG A 101 -12.87 -1.83 -8.02
N GLU A 102 -13.36 -0.60 -8.07
CA GLU A 102 -14.47 -0.21 -8.94
C GLU A 102 -13.92 0.67 -10.05
N GLU A 103 -14.35 0.41 -11.29
CA GLU A 103 -13.96 1.17 -12.47
C GLU A 103 -15.21 1.71 -13.14
N ALA A 104 -15.17 2.99 -13.51
CA ALA A 104 -16.17 3.55 -14.43
C ALA A 104 -15.89 3.00 -15.83
N ARG A 105 -16.88 2.35 -16.43
CA ARG A 105 -16.85 1.90 -17.82
C ARG A 105 -17.92 2.65 -18.59
N SER A 106 -17.50 3.22 -19.71
CA SER A 106 -18.39 3.78 -20.72
C SER A 106 -18.48 2.77 -21.85
N ASP A 107 -19.68 2.23 -22.10
CA ASP A 107 -19.97 1.40 -23.26
C ASP A 107 -21.25 1.89 -23.96
N GLU A 108 -21.72 1.15 -24.98
CA GLU A 108 -22.88 1.54 -25.79
C GLU A 108 -24.16 1.74 -24.97
N ASP A 109 -24.24 1.15 -23.77
CA ASP A 109 -25.37 1.26 -22.84
C ASP A 109 -25.23 2.46 -21.86
N GLY A 110 -24.14 3.23 -21.95
CA GLY A 110 -23.84 4.38 -21.10
C GLY A 110 -22.79 4.11 -20.03
N ASP A 111 -22.68 5.02 -19.06
CA ASP A 111 -21.67 4.95 -18.01
C ASP A 111 -22.14 4.10 -16.83
N ARG A 112 -21.36 3.07 -16.48
CA ARG A 112 -21.62 2.21 -15.32
C ARG A 112 -20.37 1.93 -14.49
N TRP A 113 -20.57 1.77 -13.19
CA TRP A 113 -19.52 1.30 -12.28
C TRP A 113 -19.46 -0.22 -12.31
N VAL A 114 -18.27 -0.77 -12.54
CA VAL A 114 -18.04 -2.22 -12.58
C VAL A 114 -17.06 -2.60 -11.47
N SER A 115 -17.43 -3.59 -10.66
CA SER A 115 -16.54 -4.18 -9.67
C SER A 115 -15.57 -5.14 -10.36
N VAL A 116 -14.27 -4.83 -10.27
CA VAL A 116 -13.18 -5.68 -10.75
C VAL A 116 -12.63 -6.44 -9.55
N ARG A 117 -12.65 -7.77 -9.64
CA ARG A 117 -12.10 -8.65 -8.60
C ARG A 117 -10.75 -9.23 -9.04
N PRO A 118 -9.79 -9.40 -8.12
CA PRO A 118 -8.52 -10.04 -8.44
C PRO A 118 -8.71 -11.50 -8.88
N THR A 119 -7.93 -11.93 -9.86
CA THR A 119 -7.90 -13.33 -10.29
C THR A 119 -6.96 -14.16 -9.41
N ILE A 120 -7.03 -15.49 -9.52
CA ILE A 120 -6.06 -16.38 -8.86
C ILE A 120 -4.61 -16.08 -9.27
N TYR A 121 -4.39 -15.61 -10.51
CA TYR A 121 -3.06 -15.23 -10.99
C TYR A 121 -2.55 -13.96 -10.31
N ASP A 122 -3.43 -13.02 -9.99
CA ASP A 122 -3.08 -11.80 -9.26
C ASP A 122 -2.69 -12.11 -7.81
N TYR A 123 -3.47 -12.96 -7.13
CA TYR A 123 -3.11 -13.45 -5.80
C TYR A 123 -1.76 -14.18 -5.79
N ARG A 124 -1.50 -15.05 -6.78
CA ARG A 124 -0.20 -15.73 -6.92
C ARG A 124 0.94 -14.74 -7.21
N ALA A 125 0.71 -13.71 -8.02
CA ALA A 125 1.70 -12.68 -8.30
C ALA A 125 2.03 -11.87 -7.04
N ALA A 126 1.03 -11.44 -6.29
CA ALA A 126 1.21 -10.74 -5.02
C ALA A 126 1.93 -11.59 -3.96
N ALA A 127 1.62 -12.89 -3.87
CA ALA A 127 2.33 -13.80 -2.97
C ALA A 127 3.82 -13.95 -3.34
N ARG A 128 4.13 -14.03 -4.64
CA ARG A 128 5.53 -14.07 -5.12
C ARG A 128 6.27 -12.78 -4.81
N GLU A 129 5.64 -11.63 -5.08
CA GLU A 129 6.20 -10.32 -4.79
C GLU A 129 6.44 -10.14 -3.28
N ALA A 130 5.48 -10.54 -2.43
CA ALA A 130 5.63 -10.51 -0.98
C ALA A 130 6.80 -11.39 -0.51
N ALA A 131 6.97 -12.58 -1.11
CA ALA A 131 8.11 -13.45 -0.84
C ALA A 131 9.44 -12.82 -1.28
N GLN A 132 9.46 -12.15 -2.44
CA GLN A 132 10.65 -11.46 -2.95
C GLN A 132 11.05 -10.28 -2.05
N ILE A 133 10.10 -9.43 -1.64
CA ILE A 133 10.34 -8.34 -0.69
C ILE A 133 10.97 -8.87 0.60
N ARG A 134 10.42 -9.96 1.14
CA ARG A 134 10.98 -10.60 2.33
C ARG A 134 12.40 -11.10 2.08
N ALA A 135 12.64 -11.81 0.97
CA ALA A 135 13.96 -12.33 0.64
C ALA A 135 15.02 -11.23 0.54
N GLU A 136 14.71 -10.10 -0.09
CA GLU A 136 15.60 -8.93 -0.16
C GLU A 136 15.94 -8.38 1.22
N LEU A 137 14.94 -8.25 2.09
CA LEU A 137 15.14 -7.79 3.47
C LEU A 137 15.98 -8.78 4.29
N GLU A 138 15.83 -10.09 4.08
CA GLU A 138 16.65 -11.13 4.72
C GLU A 138 18.10 -11.11 4.24
N ILE A 139 18.33 -10.98 2.92
CA ILE A 139 19.67 -10.88 2.32
C ILE A 139 20.43 -9.68 2.88
N ARG A 140 19.72 -8.56 3.11
CA ARG A 140 20.28 -7.31 3.62
C ARG A 140 20.38 -7.25 5.14
N GLY A 141 19.96 -8.30 5.86
CA GLY A 141 20.00 -8.35 7.32
C GLY A 141 19.07 -7.33 7.99
N LEU A 142 17.98 -6.96 7.32
CA LEU A 142 16.96 -6.02 7.81
C LEU A 142 15.81 -6.73 8.53
N ILE A 143 15.73 -8.05 8.37
CA ILE A 143 14.92 -8.94 9.16
C ILE A 143 15.68 -10.26 9.41
N PRO A 144 15.33 -11.03 10.46
CA PRO A 144 15.91 -12.35 10.68
C PRO A 144 15.60 -13.27 9.50
N ARG A 145 16.59 -14.08 9.10
CA ARG A 145 16.35 -15.19 8.18
C ARG A 145 15.35 -16.15 8.80
N ARG A 146 14.36 -16.59 8.03
CA ARG A 146 13.44 -17.62 8.50
C ARG A 146 14.17 -18.93 8.77
N THR A 147 13.76 -19.59 9.85
CA THR A 147 14.18 -20.96 10.10
C THR A 147 13.55 -21.86 9.02
N PRO A 148 14.32 -22.77 8.40
CA PRO A 148 13.77 -23.74 7.45
C PRO A 148 12.57 -24.50 8.06
N GLY A 149 11.48 -24.62 7.30
CA GLY A 149 10.26 -25.33 7.74
C GLY A 149 9.15 -24.47 8.34
N GLN A 150 9.36 -23.16 8.53
CA GLN A 150 8.29 -22.27 8.99
C GLN A 150 7.35 -21.89 7.82
N ALA A 151 6.10 -22.34 7.88
CA ALA A 151 5.09 -22.04 6.86
C ALA A 151 4.72 -20.54 6.87
N VAL A 152 4.54 -19.98 5.67
CA VAL A 152 4.10 -18.61 5.46
C VAL A 152 2.62 -18.65 5.13
N ILE A 153 1.79 -18.12 6.02
CA ILE A 153 0.38 -17.94 5.73
C ILE A 153 0.23 -16.59 5.04
N PHE A 154 -0.01 -16.62 3.72
CA PHE A 154 -0.43 -15.43 3.00
C PHE A 154 -1.95 -15.31 3.14
N GLY A 155 -2.37 -14.39 4.00
CA GLY A 155 -3.76 -13.94 4.05
C GLY A 155 -4.02 -12.88 2.98
N PHE A 156 -5.19 -12.98 2.37
CA PHE A 156 -5.78 -11.91 1.57
C PHE A 156 -7.06 -11.50 2.28
N THR A 157 -6.91 -10.93 3.48
CA THR A 157 -8.05 -10.33 4.16
C THR A 157 -8.30 -8.99 3.46
N PRO A 158 -9.49 -8.75 2.89
CA PRO A 158 -9.79 -7.47 2.25
C PRO A 158 -9.75 -6.37 3.32
N ALA A 159 -8.79 -5.46 3.23
CA ALA A 159 -8.69 -4.30 4.10
C ALA A 159 -9.54 -3.15 3.54
N TYR A 160 -10.84 -3.37 3.35
CA TYR A 160 -11.74 -2.30 2.90
C TYR A 160 -12.47 -1.66 4.08
N PRO A 161 -12.18 -0.40 4.46
CA PRO A 161 -13.27 0.51 4.77
C PRO A 161 -14.04 0.74 3.47
N GLN A 162 -15.36 0.54 3.48
CA GLN A 162 -16.20 0.99 2.37
C GLN A 162 -16.01 2.51 2.27
N HIS A 163 -15.31 2.97 1.24
CA HIS A 163 -15.41 4.39 0.90
C HIS A 163 -16.90 4.66 0.67
N PRO A 164 -17.48 5.71 1.28
CA PRO A 164 -18.84 6.10 0.96
C PRO A 164 -18.88 6.31 -0.54
N LYS A 165 -19.85 5.67 -1.20
CA LYS A 165 -20.18 5.94 -2.61
C LYS A 165 -20.15 7.46 -2.80
N PRO A 166 -19.54 8.00 -3.87
CA PRO A 166 -19.82 9.37 -4.24
C PRO A 166 -21.31 9.48 -4.52
N SER A 167 -22.07 9.87 -3.51
CA SER A 167 -23.45 10.29 -3.66
C SER A 167 -23.41 11.61 -4.41
N HIS A 168 -24.10 11.64 -5.55
CA HIS A 168 -24.24 12.74 -6.52
C HIS A 168 -23.27 12.71 -7.70
N LEU A 169 -23.54 11.81 -8.64
CA LEU A 169 -23.64 12.26 -10.02
C LEU A 169 -24.94 13.08 -10.13
N PRO A 170 -24.92 14.36 -10.53
CA PRO A 170 -26.16 15.08 -10.82
C PRO A 170 -26.87 14.38 -11.98
N GLY A 171 -28.04 13.78 -11.71
CA GLY A 171 -28.94 13.27 -12.75
C GLY A 171 -29.24 11.77 -12.76
N ILE A 172 -28.78 10.97 -11.79
CA ILE A 172 -29.16 9.55 -11.70
C ILE A 172 -29.89 9.32 -10.38
N GLU A 173 -31.22 9.31 -10.42
CA GLU A 173 -32.04 8.81 -9.32
C GLU A 173 -31.88 7.28 -9.23
N PRO A 174 -31.73 6.72 -8.02
CA PRO A 174 -31.71 5.27 -7.84
C PRO A 174 -33.10 4.69 -8.14
N PRO A 175 -33.22 3.59 -8.89
CA PRO A 175 -34.47 2.85 -8.96
C PRO A 175 -34.74 2.24 -7.56
N PHE A 176 -36.00 2.38 -7.14
CA PHE A 176 -36.59 1.97 -5.85
C PHE A 176 -36.13 0.60 -5.34
#